data_AF-A0AAE1H5A8-F1
#
_entry.id   AF-A0AAE1H5A8-F1
#
_cell.length_a   1.000
_cell.length_b   1.000
_cell.length_c   1.000
_cell.angle_alpha   90.00
_cell.angle_beta   90.00
_cell.angle_gamma   90.00
#
_symmetry.space_group_name_H-M   'P 1'
#
loop_
_entity.id
_entity.type
_entity.pdbx_description
1 polymer ?
#
loop_
_entity_poly.entity_id
_entity_poly.type
_entity_poly.pdbx_seq_one_letter_code
_entity_poly.pdbx_strand_id
1 'polypeptide(L)'
;MRVLRGVQQEKRLKGIKLELLQWLVAFLKPFQDETTKLEANHYPTLPLVLPTSVALQEHCQPQLLDNVAQEAMRKRALKFLGDTLKPTLKQKVATFLVPVYRHLVMIADEDERKKVFDYVRTKLNGQESAAEDEPDQQQQEPEPEEPPRKRPRRIGANFQKWKASGTAPKPDEVSAYLQDAPDVDIEDVFPYWKAE
;
A
#
# COMPACT_ATOMS: atom_id res chain seq x y z
N MET A 1 -14.26 -5.17 51.59
CA MET A 1 -14.18 -5.72 50.22
C MET A 1 -13.79 -4.73 49.11
N ARG A 2 -14.04 -3.40 49.23
CA ARG A 2 -13.58 -2.41 48.21
C ARG A 2 -12.06 -2.10 48.26
N VAL A 3 -11.47 -2.05 49.45
CA VAL A 3 -10.06 -1.69 49.65
C VAL A 3 -9.09 -2.70 49.02
N LEU A 4 -9.40 -4.00 49.10
CA LEU A 4 -8.59 -5.07 48.48
C LEU A 4 -8.60 -5.00 46.94
N ARG A 5 -9.70 -4.52 46.35
CA ARG A 5 -9.82 -4.27 44.91
C ARG A 5 -8.93 -3.10 44.46
N GLY A 6 -8.87 -2.02 45.26
CA GLY A 6 -8.01 -0.87 45.00
C GLY A 6 -6.51 -1.22 45.05
N VAL A 7 -6.08 -1.96 46.09
CA VAL A 7 -4.66 -2.37 46.24
C VAL A 7 -4.23 -3.36 45.16
N GLN A 8 -5.11 -4.24 44.69
CA GLN A 8 -4.83 -5.12 43.56
C GLN A 8 -4.77 -4.35 42.22
N GLN A 9 -5.61 -3.33 42.04
CA GLN A 9 -5.57 -2.47 40.84
C GLN A 9 -4.30 -1.60 40.80
N GLU A 10 -3.89 -1.01 41.92
CA GLU A 10 -2.64 -0.24 42.02
C GLU A 10 -1.42 -1.09 41.66
N LYS A 11 -1.37 -2.34 42.13
CA LYS A 11 -0.29 -3.28 41.78
C LYS A 11 -0.25 -3.62 40.28
N ARG A 12 -1.41 -3.66 39.59
CA ARG A 12 -1.49 -3.92 38.15
C ARG A 12 -1.09 -2.72 37.30
N LEU A 13 -1.32 -1.51 37.80
CA LEU A 13 -0.96 -0.26 37.11
C LEU A 13 0.48 0.16 37.39
N LYS A 14 1.08 -0.37 38.46
CA LYS A 14 2.48 -0.11 38.82
C LYS A 14 3.42 -0.62 37.72
N GLY A 15 4.09 0.32 37.05
CA GLY A 15 5.02 0.05 35.95
C GLY A 15 4.49 0.43 34.56
N ILE A 16 3.21 0.79 34.42
CA ILE A 16 2.66 1.31 33.17
C ILE A 16 3.07 2.78 33.04
N LYS A 17 3.92 3.07 32.05
CA LYS A 17 4.25 4.44 31.66
C LYS A 17 3.18 4.95 30.69
N LEU A 18 2.32 5.84 31.15
CA LEU A 18 1.20 6.38 30.35
C LEU A 18 1.69 7.00 29.04
N GLU A 19 2.78 7.76 29.08
CA GLU A 19 3.39 8.39 27.90
C GLU A 19 3.81 7.36 26.84
N LEU A 20 4.40 6.23 27.28
CA LEU A 20 4.80 5.16 26.38
C LEU A 20 3.57 4.47 25.77
N LEU A 21 2.49 4.33 26.53
CA LEU A 21 1.23 3.77 26.05
C LEU A 21 0.56 4.69 25.03
N GLN A 22 0.50 5.99 25.31
CA GLN A 22 -0.02 7.00 24.38
C GLN A 22 0.79 7.03 23.09
N TRP A 23 2.12 7.00 23.20
CA TRP A 23 3.00 6.87 22.04
C TRP A 23 2.73 5.59 21.27
N LEU A 24 2.56 4.44 21.94
CA LEU A 24 2.31 3.17 21.27
C LEU A 24 0.99 3.19 20.49
N VAL A 25 -0.07 3.76 21.07
CA VAL A 25 -1.35 3.94 20.38
C VAL A 25 -1.18 4.83 19.14
N ALA A 26 -0.46 5.94 19.26
CA ALA A 26 -0.16 6.81 18.12
C ALA A 26 0.71 6.10 17.06
N PHE A 27 1.68 5.29 17.48
CA PHE A 27 2.55 4.51 16.62
C PHE A 27 1.79 3.42 15.85
N LEU A 28 0.79 2.79 16.46
CA LEU A 28 -0.01 1.74 15.83
C LEU A 28 -1.11 2.28 14.89
N LYS A 29 -1.47 3.56 15.03
CA LYS A 29 -2.55 4.15 14.23
C LYS A 29 -2.33 4.05 12.71
N PRO A 30 -1.15 4.35 12.15
CA PRO A 30 -0.90 4.15 10.72
C PRO A 30 -1.10 2.70 10.26
N PHE A 31 -0.79 1.71 11.09
CA PHE A 31 -1.04 0.32 10.74
C PHE A 31 -2.53 0.04 10.62
N GLN A 32 -3.33 0.49 11.59
CA GLN A 32 -4.79 0.35 11.54
C GLN A 32 -5.38 1.05 10.32
N ASP A 33 -4.95 2.28 10.04
CA ASP A 33 -5.46 3.07 8.93
C ASP A 33 -5.14 2.41 7.58
N GLU A 34 -3.93 1.85 7.43
CA GLU A 34 -3.51 1.17 6.21
C GLU A 34 -4.14 -0.22 6.04
N THR A 35 -4.28 -1.02 7.10
CA THR A 35 -4.98 -2.33 7.00
C THR A 35 -6.45 -2.13 6.64
N THR A 36 -7.10 -1.12 7.21
CA THR A 36 -8.50 -0.79 6.88
C THR A 36 -8.67 -0.44 5.40
N LYS A 37 -7.66 0.18 4.78
CA LYS A 37 -7.68 0.45 3.34
C LYS A 37 -7.48 -0.81 2.50
N LEU A 38 -6.56 -1.68 2.90
CA LEU A 38 -6.28 -2.92 2.18
C LEU A 38 -7.44 -3.94 2.26
N GLU A 39 -8.25 -3.88 3.31
CA GLU A 39 -9.45 -4.70 3.51
C GLU A 39 -10.70 -4.12 2.83
N ALA A 40 -10.59 -2.99 2.13
CA ALA A 40 -11.72 -2.38 1.46
C ALA A 40 -12.16 -3.19 0.22
N ASN A 41 -13.48 -3.31 0.03
CA ASN A 41 -14.04 -4.06 -1.11
C ASN A 41 -14.66 -3.16 -2.20
N HIS A 42 -14.56 -1.84 -2.07
CA HIS A 42 -15.22 -0.88 -2.97
C HIS A 42 -14.27 -0.20 -3.96
N TYR A 43 -12.97 -0.50 -3.89
CA TYR A 43 -11.94 -0.05 -4.83
C TYR A 43 -10.83 -1.10 -4.93
N PRO A 44 -10.00 -1.10 -5.99
CA PRO A 44 -8.88 -2.03 -6.09
C PRO A 44 -7.85 -1.79 -4.98
N THR A 45 -7.63 -2.81 -4.16
CA THR A 45 -6.66 -2.78 -3.05
C THR A 45 -5.30 -3.35 -3.42
N LEU A 46 -5.22 -4.18 -4.45
CA LEU A 46 -3.96 -4.77 -4.93
C LEU A 46 -2.88 -3.73 -5.28
N PRO A 47 -3.22 -2.59 -5.95
CA PRO A 47 -2.25 -1.52 -6.21
C PRO A 47 -1.79 -0.76 -4.97
N LEU A 48 -2.46 -0.91 -3.82
CA LEU A 48 -2.10 -0.23 -2.59
C LEU A 48 -1.05 -0.99 -1.77
N VAL A 49 -0.82 -2.28 -2.06
CA VAL A 49 0.08 -3.11 -1.24
C VAL A 49 1.51 -2.56 -1.21
N LEU A 50 2.05 -2.16 -2.37
CA LEU A 50 3.39 -1.57 -2.47
C LEU A 50 3.51 -0.21 -1.75
N PRO A 51 2.67 0.80 -2.03
CA PRO A 51 2.77 2.09 -1.34
C PRO A 51 2.51 1.95 0.17
N THR A 52 1.58 1.09 0.60
CA THR A 52 1.38 0.78 2.02
C THR A 52 2.61 0.14 2.65
N SER A 53 3.26 -0.83 1.99
CA SER A 53 4.46 -1.47 2.55
C SER A 53 5.59 -0.47 2.76
N VAL A 54 5.83 0.41 1.78
CA VAL A 54 6.88 1.43 1.87
C VAL A 54 6.54 2.46 2.96
N ALA A 55 5.28 2.91 3.03
CA ALA A 55 4.85 3.89 4.03
C ALA A 55 5.00 3.37 5.47
N LEU A 56 4.61 2.11 5.70
CA LEU A 56 4.75 1.48 7.02
C LEU A 56 6.22 1.24 7.39
N GLN A 57 7.07 0.87 6.42
CA GLN A 57 8.50 0.73 6.66
C GLN A 57 9.16 2.07 7.01
N GLU A 58 8.84 3.15 6.29
CA GLU A 58 9.31 4.50 6.62
C GLU A 58 8.85 4.94 8.01
N HIS A 59 7.60 4.68 8.37
CA HIS A 59 7.07 4.96 9.72
C HIS A 59 7.80 4.19 10.82
N CYS A 60 8.32 3.00 10.50
CA CYS A 60 9.12 2.19 11.42
C CYS A 60 10.60 2.56 11.47
N GLN A 61 11.06 3.54 10.70
CA GLN A 61 12.45 3.99 10.82
C GLN A 61 12.70 4.67 12.18
N PRO A 62 13.84 4.40 12.85
CA PRO A 62 14.24 5.12 14.06
C PRO A 62 14.23 6.64 13.86
N GLN A 63 13.71 7.37 14.84
CA GLN A 63 13.67 8.83 14.82
C GLN A 63 14.63 9.41 15.85
N LEU A 64 15.17 10.61 15.56
CA LEU A 64 16.18 11.27 16.41
C LEU A 64 15.71 11.49 17.86
N LEU A 65 14.41 11.71 18.06
CA LEU A 65 13.80 11.99 19.36
C LEU A 65 13.25 10.73 20.05
N ASP A 66 13.44 9.54 19.47
CA ASP A 66 12.98 8.31 20.10
C ASP A 66 13.79 8.02 21.37
N ASN A 67 13.10 7.61 22.42
CA ASN A 67 13.77 6.98 23.56
C ASN A 67 14.15 5.53 23.24
N VAL A 68 14.98 4.91 24.10
CA VAL A 68 15.49 3.54 23.91
C VAL A 68 14.39 2.51 23.66
N ALA A 69 13.24 2.63 24.34
CA ALA A 69 12.13 1.70 24.16
C ALA A 69 11.40 1.90 22.83
N GLN A 70 11.21 3.16 22.41
CA GLN A 70 10.59 3.52 21.13
C GLN A 70 11.47 3.07 19.96
N GLU A 71 12.77 3.34 20.02
CA GLU A 71 13.74 2.93 19.00
C GLU A 71 13.76 1.40 18.86
N ALA A 72 13.80 0.67 19.98
CA ALA A 72 13.77 -0.80 19.96
C ALA A 72 12.46 -1.34 19.35
N MET A 73 11.32 -0.71 19.65
CA MET A 73 10.03 -1.09 19.07
C MET A 73 10.01 -0.86 17.56
N ARG A 74 10.46 0.32 17.10
CA ARG A 74 10.55 0.67 15.69
C ARG A 74 11.44 -0.27 14.90
N LYS A 75 12.65 -0.55 15.40
CA LYS A 75 13.57 -1.53 14.77
C LYS A 75 12.94 -2.93 14.68
N ARG A 76 12.24 -3.37 15.72
CA ARG A 76 11.55 -4.66 15.71
C ARG A 76 10.40 -4.70 14.70
N ALA A 77 9.59 -3.64 14.65
CA ALA A 77 8.50 -3.50 13.70
C ALA A 77 9.01 -3.44 12.25
N LEU A 78 10.08 -2.67 12.01
CA LEU A 78 10.73 -2.57 10.70
C LEU A 78 11.23 -3.93 10.22
N LYS A 79 11.91 -4.68 11.09
CA LYS A 79 12.36 -6.04 10.79
C LYS A 79 11.19 -6.95 10.46
N PHE A 80 10.15 -6.94 11.30
CA PHE A 80 8.96 -7.75 11.10
C PHE A 80 8.26 -7.45 9.77
N LEU A 81 8.09 -6.16 9.43
CA LEU A 81 7.52 -5.74 8.15
C LEU A 81 8.38 -6.16 6.97
N GLY A 82 9.71 -6.01 7.09
CA GLY A 82 10.65 -6.44 6.07
C GLY A 82 10.57 -7.94 5.79
N ASP A 83 10.25 -8.76 6.79
CA ASP A 83 10.12 -10.20 6.65
C ASP A 83 8.73 -10.65 6.15
N THR A 84 7.67 -9.95 6.56
CA THR A 84 6.27 -10.39 6.35
C THR A 84 5.57 -9.70 5.18
N LEU A 85 5.79 -8.40 4.98
CA LEU A 85 5.09 -7.59 3.99
C LEU A 85 6.02 -7.27 2.82
N LYS A 86 6.30 -8.29 2.00
CA LYS A 86 7.10 -8.17 0.77
C LYS A 86 6.17 -8.14 -0.45
N PRO A 87 6.01 -6.98 -1.12
CA PRO A 87 5.20 -6.90 -2.32
C PRO A 87 5.74 -7.82 -3.41
N THR A 88 4.88 -8.72 -3.87
CA THR A 88 5.12 -9.61 -5.01
C THR A 88 5.19 -8.83 -6.31
N LEU A 89 5.70 -9.45 -7.38
CA LEU A 89 5.73 -8.83 -8.70
C LEU A 89 4.34 -8.42 -9.20
N LYS A 90 3.31 -9.25 -8.97
CA LYS A 90 1.92 -8.95 -9.33
C LYS A 90 1.43 -7.65 -8.65
N GLN A 91 1.72 -7.47 -7.36
CA GLN A 91 1.36 -6.26 -6.61
C GLN A 91 2.10 -5.01 -7.10
N LYS A 92 3.38 -5.15 -7.48
CA LYS A 92 4.17 -4.07 -8.07
C LYS A 92 3.65 -3.66 -9.45
N VAL A 93 3.30 -4.64 -10.28
CA VAL A 93 2.67 -4.40 -11.59
C VAL A 93 1.30 -3.73 -11.41
N ALA A 94 0.48 -4.20 -10.46
CA ALA A 94 -0.80 -3.56 -10.17
C ALA A 94 -0.63 -2.08 -9.76
N THR A 95 0.42 -1.77 -8.99
CA THR A 95 0.77 -0.38 -8.63
C THR A 95 1.22 0.42 -9.84
N PHE A 96 2.03 -0.17 -10.72
CA PHE A 96 2.47 0.46 -11.98
C PHE A 96 1.30 0.84 -12.89
N LEU A 97 0.28 -0.02 -12.96
CA LEU A 97 -0.95 0.20 -13.75
C LEU A 97 -1.87 1.28 -13.15
N VAL A 98 -1.51 1.85 -12.00
CA VAL A 98 -2.12 3.08 -11.50
C VAL A 98 -1.34 4.25 -12.11
N PRO A 99 -1.97 5.08 -12.96
CA PRO A 99 -1.26 6.14 -13.69
C PRO A 99 -0.47 7.11 -12.80
N VAL A 100 -1.00 7.42 -11.62
CA VAL A 100 -0.35 8.29 -10.63
C VAL A 100 0.97 7.71 -10.12
N TYR A 101 1.12 6.38 -10.09
CA TYR A 101 2.31 5.67 -9.62
C TYR A 101 3.12 5.02 -10.75
N ARG A 102 2.87 5.38 -12.01
CA ARG A 102 3.50 4.76 -13.19
C ARG A 102 5.04 4.71 -13.16
N HIS A 103 5.71 5.65 -12.49
CA HIS A 103 7.18 5.65 -12.35
C HIS A 103 7.72 4.82 -11.17
N LEU A 104 6.85 4.26 -10.32
CA LEU A 104 7.21 3.44 -9.16
C LEU A 104 8.27 4.11 -8.26
N VAL A 105 8.19 5.43 -8.05
CA VAL A 105 9.17 6.24 -7.30
C VAL A 105 9.44 5.72 -5.88
N MET A 106 8.48 5.01 -5.30
CA MET A 106 8.59 4.37 -3.98
C MET A 106 9.62 3.22 -3.93
N ILE A 107 9.98 2.64 -5.07
CA ILE A 107 11.03 1.63 -5.17
C ILE A 107 12.36 2.36 -5.39
N ALA A 108 13.22 2.34 -4.37
CA ALA A 108 14.53 2.99 -4.43
C ALA A 108 15.51 2.26 -5.38
N ASP A 109 15.37 0.93 -5.51
CA ASP A 109 16.22 0.11 -6.37
C ASP A 109 15.79 0.23 -7.85
N GLU A 110 16.69 0.77 -8.68
CA GLU A 110 16.44 0.93 -10.12
C GLU A 110 16.32 -0.40 -10.85
N ASP A 111 17.07 -1.42 -10.43
CA ASP A 111 17.02 -2.76 -11.03
C ASP A 111 15.68 -3.43 -10.73
N GLU A 112 15.15 -3.21 -9.53
CA GLU A 112 13.83 -3.69 -9.15
C GLU A 112 12.71 -3.00 -9.95
N ARG A 113 12.79 -1.68 -10.17
CA ARG A 113 11.85 -0.96 -11.05
C ARG A 113 11.93 -1.49 -12.48
N LYS A 114 13.14 -1.66 -13.00
CA LYS A 114 13.36 -2.17 -14.35
C LYS A 114 12.77 -3.57 -14.54
N LYS A 115 12.88 -4.46 -13.56
CA LYS A 115 12.23 -5.79 -13.59
C LYS A 115 10.72 -5.70 -13.76
N VAL A 116 10.05 -4.72 -13.14
CA VAL A 116 8.60 -4.52 -13.31
C VAL A 116 8.30 -4.09 -14.74
N PHE A 117 9.04 -3.11 -15.27
CA PHE A 117 8.84 -2.64 -16.64
C PHE A 117 9.12 -3.72 -17.68
N ASP A 118 10.22 -4.46 -17.52
CA ASP A 118 10.60 -5.55 -18.43
C ASP A 118 9.57 -6.68 -18.38
N TYR A 119 9.05 -7.02 -17.21
CA TYR A 119 7.97 -8.01 -17.09
C TYR A 119 6.72 -7.59 -17.87
N VAL A 120 6.30 -6.32 -17.75
CA VAL A 120 5.16 -5.80 -18.51
C VAL A 120 5.44 -5.82 -20.01
N ARG A 121 6.64 -5.39 -20.44
CA ARG A 121 7.06 -5.49 -21.87
C ARG A 121 7.00 -6.92 -22.39
N THR A 122 7.49 -7.90 -21.61
CA THR A 122 7.42 -9.31 -22.01
C THR A 122 5.99 -9.80 -22.14
N LYS A 123 5.07 -9.37 -21.26
CA LYS A 123 3.66 -9.73 -21.33
C LYS A 123 2.94 -9.07 -22.52
N LEU A 124 3.30 -7.85 -22.88
CA LEU A 124 2.77 -7.17 -24.08
C LEU A 124 3.31 -7.80 -25.38
N ASN A 125 4.60 -8.13 -25.42
CA ASN A 125 5.27 -8.69 -26.60
C ASN A 125 5.06 -10.21 -26.78
N GLY A 126 4.35 -10.87 -25.87
CA GLY A 126 4.36 -12.34 -25.71
C GLY A 126 2.99 -12.95 -25.48
N GLN A 127 1.98 -12.62 -26.30
CA GLN A 127 0.84 -13.52 -26.50
C GLN A 127 1.33 -14.81 -27.20
N GLU A 128 1.87 -15.77 -26.42
CA GLU A 128 1.95 -17.23 -26.66
C GLU A 128 3.07 -17.85 -25.80
N SER A 129 2.78 -18.16 -24.54
CA SER A 129 3.35 -19.34 -23.89
C SER A 129 2.38 -19.79 -22.80
N ALA A 130 1.71 -20.90 -23.08
CA ALA A 130 0.67 -21.51 -22.28
C ALA A 130 1.17 -22.08 -20.94
N ALA A 131 0.21 -22.24 -20.02
CA ALA A 131 0.20 -23.03 -18.78
C ALA A 131 1.15 -22.52 -17.67
N GLU A 132 0.71 -22.24 -16.45
CA GLU A 132 -0.26 -22.95 -15.61
C GLU A 132 -1.13 -21.93 -14.84
N ASP A 133 -2.44 -21.94 -15.05
CA ASP A 133 -3.41 -21.38 -14.10
C ASP A 133 -4.40 -22.49 -13.76
N GLU A 134 -4.49 -22.79 -12.46
CA GLU A 134 -5.50 -23.66 -11.85
C GLU A 134 -6.92 -23.13 -12.16
N PRO A 135 -7.93 -24.00 -12.27
CA PRO A 135 -9.25 -23.60 -12.73
C PRO A 135 -10.00 -22.82 -11.64
N ASP A 136 -10.12 -21.50 -11.83
CA ASP A 136 -11.03 -20.67 -11.05
C ASP A 136 -12.46 -20.91 -11.53
N GLN A 137 -13.30 -21.45 -10.65
CA GLN A 137 -14.68 -21.80 -10.97
C GLN A 137 -15.51 -20.52 -11.15
N GLN A 138 -16.09 -20.41 -12.36
CA GLN A 138 -17.09 -19.43 -12.74
C GLN A 138 -18.33 -19.48 -11.84
N GLN A 139 -18.80 -18.31 -11.41
CA GLN A 139 -20.24 -18.06 -11.23
C GLN A 139 -20.59 -16.68 -11.81
N GLN A 140 -21.55 -16.68 -12.75
CA GLN A 140 -22.13 -15.52 -13.44
C GLN A 140 -23.35 -14.96 -12.68
N GLU A 141 -23.35 -13.63 -12.45
CA GLU A 141 -24.38 -12.56 -12.66
C GLU A 141 -25.91 -12.77 -12.38
N PRO A 142 -26.71 -11.70 -12.01
CA PRO A 142 -26.80 -10.40 -12.74
C PRO A 142 -27.07 -9.07 -11.96
N GLU A 143 -26.92 -7.96 -12.71
CA GLU A 143 -27.20 -6.50 -12.56
C GLU A 143 -28.60 -6.05 -12.01
N PRO A 144 -28.95 -4.73 -11.89
CA PRO A 144 -28.18 -3.49 -11.56
C PRO A 144 -28.93 -2.55 -10.55
N GLU A 145 -28.27 -1.55 -9.95
CA GLU A 145 -28.91 -0.28 -9.49
C GLU A 145 -27.85 0.80 -9.15
N GLU A 146 -27.86 1.94 -9.85
CA GLU A 146 -27.02 3.12 -9.55
C GLU A 146 -27.67 4.06 -8.47
N PRO A 147 -27.01 5.14 -7.99
CA PRO A 147 -26.20 5.11 -6.77
C PRO A 147 -26.61 6.19 -5.74
N PRO A 148 -26.12 6.17 -4.49
CA PRO A 148 -25.93 7.40 -3.75
C PRO A 148 -24.49 7.88 -3.97
N ARG A 149 -24.33 8.98 -4.70
CA ARG A 149 -23.08 9.74 -4.82
C ARG A 149 -22.49 10.00 -3.43
N LYS A 150 -21.35 9.39 -3.13
CA LYS A 150 -20.56 9.70 -1.93
C LYS A 150 -19.29 10.42 -2.37
N ARG A 151 -19.06 11.55 -1.70
CA ARG A 151 -18.02 12.56 -1.93
C ARG A 151 -16.65 11.92 -2.23
N PRO A 152 -15.82 12.52 -3.11
CA PRO A 152 -14.47 12.02 -3.36
C PRO A 152 -13.69 12.07 -2.04
N ARG A 153 -13.37 10.91 -1.48
CA ARG A 153 -12.40 10.80 -0.39
C ARG A 153 -11.07 10.60 -1.07
N ARG A 154 -10.34 11.70 -1.27
CA ARG A 154 -8.95 11.66 -1.72
C ARG A 154 -8.20 10.59 -0.93
N ILE A 155 -7.77 9.53 -1.60
CA ILE A 155 -6.86 8.55 -1.00
C ILE A 155 -5.61 9.34 -0.56
N GLY A 156 -5.41 9.29 0.76
CA GLY A 156 -4.40 9.93 1.61
C GLY A 156 -3.39 10.88 0.98
N ALA A 157 -3.30 12.09 1.53
CA ALA A 157 -2.17 13.00 1.39
C ALA A 157 -0.78 12.32 1.54
N ASN A 158 -0.72 11.16 2.20
CA ASN A 158 0.49 10.38 2.50
C ASN A 158 1.21 9.79 1.28
N PHE A 159 0.54 9.60 0.14
CA PHE A 159 1.15 9.00 -1.06
C PHE A 159 1.50 10.02 -2.15
N GLN A 160 1.22 11.30 -1.92
CA GLN A 160 1.45 12.35 -2.91
C GLN A 160 2.94 12.51 -3.30
N LYS A 161 3.86 12.18 -2.38
CA LYS A 161 5.30 12.24 -2.64
C LYS A 161 5.79 11.24 -3.70
N TRP A 162 4.96 10.27 -4.07
CA TRP A 162 5.28 9.23 -5.03
C TRP A 162 4.59 9.41 -6.38
N LYS A 163 3.93 10.56 -6.59
CA LYS A 163 3.37 10.91 -7.89
C LYS A 163 4.48 11.05 -8.92
N ALA A 164 4.22 10.54 -10.12
CA ALA A 164 5.09 10.70 -11.27
C ALA A 164 5.35 12.19 -11.61
N SER A 165 6.59 12.55 -11.94
CA SER A 165 6.97 13.86 -12.46
C SER A 165 8.06 13.69 -13.54
N GLY A 166 7.70 13.89 -14.81
CA GLY A 166 8.67 13.93 -15.91
C GLY A 166 8.11 13.51 -17.28
N THR A 167 8.82 13.90 -18.34
CA THR A 167 8.56 13.55 -19.75
C THR A 167 9.89 13.13 -20.42
N ALA A 168 9.95 11.97 -21.06
CA ALA A 168 11.10 11.45 -21.83
C ALA A 168 10.66 11.07 -23.26
N PRO A 169 11.56 10.74 -24.23
CA PRO A 169 11.19 10.44 -25.63
C PRO A 169 10.76 8.97 -25.87
N LYS A 170 10.05 8.68 -26.97
CA LYS A 170 9.28 7.43 -27.23
C LYS A 170 9.97 6.38 -28.13
N PRO A 171 10.22 5.16 -27.62
CA PRO A 171 10.45 3.99 -28.47
C PRO A 171 9.49 2.79 -28.28
N ASP A 172 8.75 2.65 -27.17
CA ASP A 172 7.85 1.49 -26.91
C ASP A 172 6.54 1.84 -26.13
N GLU A 173 5.58 0.91 -26.06
CA GLU A 173 4.26 1.09 -25.40
C GLU A 173 4.37 1.39 -23.91
N VAL A 174 5.30 0.74 -23.20
CA VAL A 174 5.55 1.02 -21.78
C VAL A 174 6.08 2.44 -21.60
N SER A 175 6.98 2.91 -22.47
CA SER A 175 7.45 4.29 -22.46
C SER A 175 6.35 5.29 -22.81
N ALA A 176 5.41 4.92 -23.70
CA ALA A 176 4.24 5.73 -24.00
C ALA A 176 3.33 5.86 -22.76
N TYR A 177 3.02 4.76 -22.08
CA TYR A 177 2.26 4.78 -20.83
C TYR A 177 2.93 5.62 -19.74
N LEU A 178 4.26 5.51 -19.60
CA LEU A 178 5.02 6.32 -18.64
C LEU A 178 4.90 7.84 -18.90
N GLN A 179 4.61 8.26 -20.13
CA GLN A 179 4.51 9.66 -20.53
C GLN A 179 3.08 10.18 -20.51
N ASP A 180 2.18 9.45 -21.16
CA ASP A 180 0.87 9.97 -21.57
C ASP A 180 -0.25 9.58 -20.60
N ALA A 181 0.01 8.70 -19.63
CA ALA A 181 -1.04 8.23 -18.73
C ALA A 181 -1.60 9.40 -17.87
N PRO A 182 -2.93 9.61 -17.88
CA PRO A 182 -3.57 10.71 -17.16
C PRO A 182 -3.45 10.50 -15.64
N ASP A 183 -3.40 11.58 -14.85
CA ASP A 183 -3.37 11.45 -13.39
C ASP A 183 -4.74 11.02 -12.84
N VAL A 184 -4.99 9.71 -12.83
CA VAL A 184 -6.21 9.06 -12.35
C VAL A 184 -5.98 8.50 -10.94
N ASP A 185 -6.84 8.88 -10.00
CA ASP A 185 -6.82 8.35 -8.63
C ASP A 185 -7.26 6.88 -8.60
N ILE A 186 -6.78 6.10 -7.61
CA ILE A 186 -7.03 4.65 -7.51
C ILE A 186 -8.50 4.25 -7.55
N GLU A 187 -9.39 5.08 -6.99
CA GLU A 187 -10.83 4.83 -6.99
C GLU A 187 -11.42 4.86 -8.42
N ASP A 188 -10.80 5.65 -9.31
CA ASP A 188 -11.25 5.90 -10.67
C ASP A 188 -10.44 5.09 -11.71
N VAL A 189 -9.47 4.28 -11.27
CA VAL A 189 -8.62 3.47 -12.16
C VAL A 189 -9.44 2.46 -12.97
N PHE A 190 -10.39 1.75 -12.36
CA PHE A 190 -11.21 0.78 -13.11
C PHE A 190 -12.15 1.44 -14.13
N PRO A 191 -12.88 2.52 -13.81
CA PRO A 191 -13.61 3.29 -14.80
C PRO A 191 -12.74 3.75 -15.99
N TYR A 192 -11.52 4.19 -15.73
CA TYR A 192 -10.56 4.57 -16.78
C TYR A 192 -10.28 3.41 -17.75
N TRP A 193 -9.89 2.25 -17.24
CA TRP A 193 -9.58 1.08 -18.07
C TRP A 193 -10.79 0.47 -18.81
N LYS A 194 -12.03 0.82 -18.42
CA LYS A 194 -13.26 0.39 -19.12
C LYS A 194 -13.70 1.34 -20.24
N ALA A 195 -13.16 2.56 -20.29
CA ALA A 195 -13.59 3.60 -21.22
C ALA A 195 -12.79 3.62 -22.53
N GLU A 196 -11.71 2.83 -22.62
CA GLU A 196 -10.93 2.56 -23.83
C GLU A 196 -11.37 1.23 -24.48
#